data_AF-A0A059F4V4-F1
#
_entry.id   AF-A0A059F4V4-F1
#
_cell.length_a   1.000
_cell.length_b   1.000
_cell.length_c   1.000
_cell.angle_alpha   90.00
_cell.angle_beta   90.00
_cell.angle_gamma   90.00
#
_symmetry.space_group_name_H-M   'P 1'
#
loop_
_entity.id
_entity.type
_entity.pdbx_description
1 polymer ?
#
loop_
_entity_poly.entity_id
_entity_poly.type
_entity_poly.pdbx_seq_one_letter_code
_entity_poly.pdbx_strand_id
1 'polypeptide(L)'
;MKSYIDENSIIYSDGWRGYNQTNRIFREHLTVNHSIGFLNYENNCHTNSIEGNWSAIKSKIGRRFRTNDFIDIYLIRFMLKRNENGNVFNNLIKYLF
;
A
#
# COMPACT_ATOMS: atom_id res chain seq x y z
N MET A 1 -13.73 0.39 5.37
CA MET A 1 -12.84 1.58 5.39
C MET A 1 -13.01 2.35 6.69
N LYS A 2 -14.21 2.88 6.99
CA LYS A 2 -14.48 3.65 8.22
C LYS A 2 -14.12 2.94 9.55
N SER A 3 -14.26 1.61 9.61
CA SER A 3 -14.03 0.84 10.85
C SER A 3 -12.56 0.57 11.20
N TYR A 4 -11.63 0.83 10.27
CA TYR A 4 -10.22 0.42 10.39
C TYR A 4 -9.22 1.54 10.11
N ILE A 5 -9.71 2.73 9.75
CA ILE A 5 -8.88 3.89 9.41
C ILE A 5 -9.37 5.04 10.27
N ASP A 6 -8.43 5.77 10.88
CA ASP A 6 -8.72 6.95 11.68
C ASP A 6 -9.35 8.04 10.81
N GLU A 7 -10.43 8.66 11.28
CA GLU A 7 -11.15 9.73 10.57
C GLU A 7 -10.27 10.97 10.29
N ASN A 8 -9.21 11.17 11.07
CA ASN A 8 -8.26 12.27 10.87
C ASN A 8 -7.20 11.97 9.80
N SER A 9 -7.25 10.78 9.17
CA SER A 9 -6.29 10.37 8.13
C SER A 9 -6.45 11.18 6.84
N ILE A 10 -5.33 11.37 6.14
CA ILE A 10 -5.31 11.86 4.76
C ILE A 10 -5.23 10.65 3.83
N ILE A 11 -6.20 10.52 2.92
CA ILE A 11 -6.27 9.39 2.00
C ILE A 11 -5.69 9.79 0.65
N TYR A 12 -4.76 8.97 0.15
CA TYR A 12 -4.20 9.10 -1.20
C TYR A 12 -4.74 7.94 -2.05
N SER A 13 -5.36 8.23 -3.19
CA SER A 13 -5.85 7.16 -4.09
C SER A 13 -5.79 7.54 -5.56
N ASP A 14 -5.97 6.52 -6.40
CA ASP A 14 -6.38 6.74 -7.79
C ASP A 14 -7.77 7.39 -7.83
N GLY A 15 -8.09 8.10 -8.92
CA GLY A 15 -9.39 8.75 -9.12
C GLY A 15 -10.56 7.79 -9.37
N TRP A 16 -10.52 6.56 -8.86
CA TRP A 16 -11.61 5.60 -9.06
C TRP A 16 -12.90 6.07 -8.38
N ARG A 17 -14.02 6.01 -9.11
CA ARG A 17 -15.33 6.53 -8.68
C ARG A 17 -15.81 5.97 -7.34
N GLY A 18 -15.38 4.77 -6.96
CA GLY A 18 -15.71 4.15 -5.66
C GLY A 18 -15.21 4.96 -4.45
N TYR A 19 -14.17 5.78 -4.64
CA TYR A 19 -13.57 6.60 -3.58
C TYR A 19 -14.16 8.02 -3.47
N ASN A 20 -15.15 8.39 -4.28
CA ASN A 20 -15.70 9.76 -4.28
C ASN A 20 -16.30 10.20 -2.93
N GLN A 21 -16.66 9.25 -2.05
CA GLN A 21 -17.21 9.55 -0.72
C GLN A 21 -16.15 9.67 0.37
N THR A 22 -14.87 9.44 0.06
CA THR A 22 -13.77 9.42 1.03
C THR A 22 -13.61 10.76 1.74
N ASN A 23 -13.74 11.89 1.02
CA ASN A 23 -13.74 13.25 1.59
C ASN A 23 -14.87 13.52 2.61
N ARG A 24 -15.92 12.68 2.66
CA ARG A 24 -16.99 12.79 3.66
C ARG A 24 -16.71 11.98 4.93
N ILE A 25 -15.74 11.08 4.88
CA ILE A 25 -15.44 10.11 5.94
C ILE A 25 -14.14 10.47 6.64
N PHE A 26 -13.16 11.00 5.89
CA PHE A 26 -11.82 11.30 6.36
C PHE A 26 -11.50 12.78 6.20
N ARG A 27 -10.50 13.24 6.94
CA ARG A 27 -10.04 14.64 6.95
C ARG A 27 -9.77 15.18 5.55
N GLU A 28 -9.14 14.39 4.69
CA GLU A 28 -8.77 14.82 3.34
C GLU A 28 -8.62 13.62 2.39
N HIS A 29 -8.95 13.83 1.12
CA HIS A 29 -8.76 12.87 0.04
C HIS A 29 -8.04 13.52 -1.13
N LEU A 30 -6.79 13.09 -1.33
CA LEU A 30 -5.93 13.49 -2.42
C LEU A 30 -5.98 12.43 -3.53
N THR A 31 -6.29 12.87 -4.74
CA THR A 31 -6.49 11.97 -5.89
C THR A 31 -5.54 12.27 -7.03
N VAL A 32 -5.12 11.20 -7.71
CA VAL A 32 -4.41 11.27 -8.99
C VAL A 32 -5.37 10.87 -10.11
N ASN A 33 -5.48 11.72 -11.14
CA ASN A 33 -6.22 11.40 -12.34
C ASN A 33 -5.27 10.81 -13.40
N HIS A 34 -5.24 9.49 -13.52
CA HIS A 34 -4.39 8.77 -14.47
C HIS A 34 -4.72 9.02 -15.95
N SER A 35 -5.87 9.61 -16.27
CA SER A 35 -6.17 10.07 -17.63
C SER A 35 -5.49 11.40 -17.96
N ILE A 36 -5.08 12.17 -16.94
CA ILE A 36 -4.37 13.44 -17.09
C ILE A 36 -2.86 13.21 -16.91
N GLY A 37 -2.44 12.44 -15.91
CA GLY A 37 -1.04 12.15 -15.64
C GLY A 37 -0.82 11.31 -14.39
N PHE A 38 0.45 11.19 -13.98
CA PHE A 38 0.87 10.40 -12.81
C PHE A 38 1.17 11.24 -11.56
N LEU A 39 1.01 12.56 -11.67
CA LEU A 39 1.18 13.54 -10.62
C LEU A 39 0.02 14.53 -10.71
N ASN A 40 -0.60 14.83 -9.60
CA ASN A 40 -1.50 15.97 -9.50
C ASN A 40 -0.65 17.23 -9.22
N TYR A 41 -0.54 18.13 -10.19
CA TYR A 41 0.29 19.33 -10.08
C TYR A 41 -0.22 20.38 -9.09
N GLU A 42 -1.50 20.34 -8.72
CA GLU A 42 -2.09 21.32 -7.80
C GLU A 42 -1.64 21.09 -6.34
N ASN A 43 -1.42 19.82 -5.97
CA ASN A 43 -1.11 19.42 -4.60
C ASN A 43 0.10 18.46 -4.50
N ASN A 44 0.79 18.21 -5.62
CA ASN A 44 1.90 17.26 -5.75
C ASN A 44 1.56 15.82 -5.29
N CYS A 45 0.30 15.41 -5.33
CA CYS A 45 -0.13 14.06 -4.98
C CYS A 45 0.28 13.05 -6.07
N HIS A 46 0.86 11.91 -5.66
CA HIS A 46 1.14 10.78 -6.54
C HIS A 46 0.94 9.44 -5.79
N THR A 47 0.61 8.38 -6.52
CA THR A 47 0.47 7.00 -6.00
C THR A 47 1.60 6.06 -6.45
N ASN A 48 2.56 6.58 -7.23
CA ASN A 48 3.63 5.82 -7.87
C ASN A 48 4.46 4.96 -6.89
N SER A 49 4.78 5.49 -5.71
CA SER A 49 5.58 4.77 -4.71
C SER A 49 4.89 3.51 -4.22
N ILE A 50 3.58 3.59 -3.91
CA ILE A 50 2.83 2.44 -3.41
C ILE A 50 2.54 1.44 -4.54
N GLU A 51 2.25 1.93 -5.74
CA GLU A 51 2.09 1.09 -6.94
C GLU A 51 3.36 0.31 -7.29
N GLY A 52 4.51 0.98 -7.26
CA GLY A 52 5.82 0.36 -7.48
C GLY A 52 6.14 -0.70 -6.42
N ASN A 53 5.84 -0.41 -5.15
CA ASN A 53 6.02 -1.38 -4.06
C ASN A 53 5.14 -2.61 -4.26
N TRP A 54 3.86 -2.44 -4.60
CA TRP A 54 2.95 -3.54 -4.91
C TRP A 54 3.36 -4.32 -6.16
N SER A 55 3.92 -3.66 -7.18
CA SER A 55 4.47 -4.33 -8.36
C SER A 55 5.61 -5.28 -7.96
N ALA A 56 6.56 -4.80 -7.14
CA ALA A 56 7.65 -5.62 -6.62
C ALA A 56 7.14 -6.82 -5.80
N ILE A 57 6.18 -6.61 -4.89
CA ILE A 57 5.54 -7.68 -4.11
C ILE A 57 4.92 -8.73 -5.06
N LYS A 58 4.07 -8.29 -5.99
CA LYS A 58 3.36 -9.19 -6.93
C LYS A 58 4.34 -9.98 -7.78
N SER A 59 5.47 -9.40 -8.21
CA SER A 59 6.49 -10.11 -9.00
C SER A 59 7.12 -11.29 -8.25
N LYS A 60 7.14 -11.26 -6.91
CA LYS A 60 7.78 -12.28 -6.05
C LYS A 60 6.81 -13.31 -5.50
N ILE A 61 5.50 -13.07 -5.61
CA ILE A 61 4.45 -13.95 -5.09
C ILE A 61 3.67 -14.54 -6.26
N GLY A 62 3.68 -15.86 -6.37
CA GLY A 62 2.89 -16.58 -7.37
C GLY A 62 1.39 -16.29 -7.19
N ARG A 63 0.65 -16.17 -8.31
CA ARG A 63 -0.77 -15.76 -8.28
C ARG A 63 -1.63 -16.59 -7.32
N ARG A 64 -1.38 -17.90 -7.22
CA ARG A 64 -2.10 -18.83 -6.33
C ARG A 64 -1.93 -18.56 -4.84
N PHE A 65 -0.87 -17.83 -4.45
CA PHE A 65 -0.55 -17.50 -3.06
C PHE A 65 -0.96 -16.07 -2.67
N ARG A 66 -1.66 -15.35 -3.56
CA ARG A 66 -2.18 -14.00 -3.30
C ARG A 66 -3.60 -14.09 -2.76
N THR A 67 -3.77 -14.88 -1.71
CA THR A 67 -5.05 -15.09 -0.99
C THR A 67 -4.87 -14.68 0.46
N ASN A 68 -5.97 -14.41 1.17
CA ASN A 68 -5.90 -13.98 2.56
C ASN A 68 -5.17 -14.99 3.46
N ASP A 69 -5.29 -16.29 3.18
CA ASP A 69 -4.64 -17.35 3.98
C ASP A 69 -3.11 -17.34 3.89
N PHE A 70 -2.55 -16.82 2.79
CA PHE A 70 -1.13 -16.90 2.51
C PHE A 70 -0.43 -15.55 2.41
N ILE A 71 -1.15 -14.47 2.08
CA ILE A 71 -0.52 -13.20 1.71
C ILE A 71 0.36 -12.63 2.82
N ASP A 72 -0.04 -12.79 4.08
CA ASP A 72 0.65 -12.21 5.25
C ASP A 72 2.09 -12.67 5.37
N ILE A 73 2.35 -13.99 5.31
CA ILE A 73 3.73 -14.50 5.42
C ILE A 73 4.61 -14.03 4.26
N TYR A 74 4.04 -13.86 3.07
CA TYR A 74 4.79 -13.33 1.93
C TYR A 74 5.07 -11.84 2.05
N LEU A 75 4.13 -11.06 2.60
CA LEU A 75 4.32 -9.64 2.89
C LEU A 75 5.40 -9.45 3.96
N ILE A 76 5.34 -10.18 5.07
CA ILE A 76 6.36 -10.16 6.13
C ILE A 76 7.72 -10.49 5.54
N ARG A 77 7.82 -11.59 4.79
CA ARG A 77 9.08 -11.99 4.15
C ARG A 77 9.60 -10.93 3.18
N PHE A 78 8.72 -10.26 2.44
CA PHE A 78 9.09 -9.19 1.52
C PHE A 78 9.62 -7.97 2.28
N MET A 79 8.94 -7.55 3.35
CA MET A 79 9.35 -6.41 4.19
C MET A 79 10.72 -6.68 4.84
N LEU A 80 10.93 -7.86 5.43
CA LEU A 80 12.21 -8.23 6.03
C LEU A 80 13.34 -8.21 5.00
N LYS A 81 13.13 -8.79 3.80
CA LYS A 81 14.15 -8.79 2.75
C LYS A 81 14.47 -7.42 2.18
N ARG A 82 13.52 -6.48 2.23
CA ARG A 82 13.67 -5.14 1.66
C ARG A 82 14.32 -4.16 2.63
N ASN A 83 13.99 -4.28 3.92
CA ASN A 83 14.34 -3.28 4.92
C ASN A 83 15.50 -3.73 5.82
N GLU A 84 15.72 -5.04 5.96
CA GLU A 84 16.77 -5.58 6.82
C GLU A 84 17.84 -6.29 6.00
N ASN A 85 19.07 -6.20 6.50
CA ASN A 85 20.21 -6.98 5.98
C ASN A 85 20.31 -8.33 6.71
N GLY A 86 21.02 -9.28 6.11
CA GLY A 86 21.33 -10.57 6.74
C GLY A 86 20.22 -11.63 6.59
N ASN A 87 20.19 -12.57 7.52
CA ASN A 87 19.33 -13.76 7.42
C ASN A 87 17.87 -13.43 7.78
N VAL A 88 16.95 -13.79 6.89
CA VAL A 88 15.51 -13.53 7.05
C VAL A 88 14.92 -14.18 8.29
N PHE A 89 15.37 -15.38 8.67
CA PHE A 89 14.87 -16.08 9.85
C PHE A 89 15.29 -15.34 11.13
N ASN A 90 16.54 -14.91 11.22
CA ASN A 90 17.02 -14.14 12.38
C ASN A 90 16.24 -12.81 12.50
N ASN A 91 16.03 -12.13 11.38
CA ASN A 91 15.24 -10.90 11.37
C ASN A 91 13.78 -11.16 11.73
N LEU A 92 13.19 -12.29 11.31
CA LEU A 92 11.85 -12.67 11.72
C LEU A 92 11.76 -12.87 13.24
N ILE A 93 12.70 -13.61 13.84
CA ILE A 93 12.75 -13.81 15.29
C ILE A 93 12.92 -12.49 16.03
N LYS A 94 13.80 -11.59 15.57
CA LYS A 94 14.02 -10.23 16.12
C LYS A 94 12.75 -9.37 16.23
N TYR A 95 11.77 -9.57 15.35
CA TYR A 95 10.51 -8.79 15.37
C TYR A 95 9.35 -9.52 16.05
N LEU A 96 9.47 -10.83 16.27
CA LEU A 96 8.48 -11.62 16.99
C LEU A 96 8.72 -11.63 18.50
N PHE A 97 9.96 -11.41 18.93
CA PHE A 97 10.42 -11.40 20.33
C PHE A 97 11.26 -10.16 20.59
#